data_AF-A0A6G0X5X9-F1
#
_entry.id   AF-A0A6G0X5X9-F1
#
_cell.length_a   1.000
_cell.length_b   1.000
_cell.length_c   1.000
_cell.angle_alpha   90.00
_cell.angle_beta   90.00
_cell.angle_gamma   90.00
#
_symmetry.space_group_name_H-M   'P 1'
#
loop_
_entity.id
_entity.type
_entity.pdbx_description
1 polymer ?
#
loop_
_entity_poly.entity_id
_entity_poly.type
_entity_poly.pdbx_seq_one_letter_code
_entity_poly.pdbx_strand_id
1 'polypeptide(L)'
;MNRQFIVAEQIREYCVSTQVDITLVQEPPIRGAGADANTDAAIIVFNPDLEILRIDTISEKNIAVATVKQKNREIKTFISAYFKFNLAISDSITKLSNAVAELKTKTIIGVDSNAHSDMWHSQGNNNTGRAKGRKVEEMIRHWLLRVLSYIVDSRPKIII
;
A
#
# COMPACT_ATOMS: atom_id res chain seq x y z
N MET A 1 4.10 4.13 -27.76
CA MET A 1 3.99 2.70 -27.39
C MET A 1 3.84 2.62 -25.87
N ASN A 2 2.70 2.11 -25.39
CA ASN A 2 2.17 2.34 -24.03
C ASN A 2 2.91 1.55 -22.93
N ARG A 3 4.01 2.10 -22.38
CA ARG A 3 4.77 1.47 -21.28
C ARG A 3 3.90 1.15 -20.06
N GLN A 4 2.92 2.00 -19.73
CA GLN A 4 1.99 1.75 -18.62
C GLN A 4 1.14 0.49 -18.80
N PHE A 5 0.73 0.19 -20.04
CA PHE A 5 -0.05 -1.00 -20.35
C PHE A 5 0.79 -2.27 -20.19
N ILE A 6 2.05 -2.22 -20.61
CA ILE A 6 3.00 -3.34 -20.46
C ILE A 6 3.22 -3.66 -18.99
N VAL A 7 3.39 -2.63 -18.14
CA VAL A 7 3.55 -2.84 -16.68
C VAL A 7 2.29 -3.45 -16.05
N ALA A 8 1.08 -3.02 -16.47
CA ALA A 8 -0.17 -3.56 -15.95
C ALA A 8 -0.33 -5.06 -16.25
N GLU A 9 -0.10 -5.44 -17.50
CA GLU A 9 -0.19 -6.84 -17.95
C GLU A 9 0.89 -7.71 -17.29
N GLN A 10 2.12 -7.21 -17.17
CA GLN A 10 3.19 -7.93 -16.47
C GLN A 10 2.88 -8.17 -14.99
N ILE A 11 2.33 -7.18 -14.29
CA ILE A 11 1.88 -7.35 -12.89
C ILE A 11 0.80 -8.43 -12.83
N ARG A 12 -0.19 -8.38 -13.74
CA ARG A 12 -1.27 -9.38 -13.80
C ARG A 12 -0.72 -10.78 -14.07
N GLU A 13 0.12 -10.94 -15.08
CA GLU A 13 0.76 -12.21 -15.45
C GLU A 13 1.57 -12.77 -14.28
N TYR A 14 2.39 -11.93 -13.64
CA TYR A 14 3.15 -12.32 -12.45
C TYR A 14 2.22 -12.82 -11.35
N CYS A 15 1.23 -12.02 -10.93
CA CYS A 15 0.31 -12.37 -9.86
C CYS A 15 -0.45 -13.68 -10.13
N VAL A 16 -0.90 -13.90 -11.37
CA VAL A 16 -1.56 -15.16 -11.77
C VAL A 16 -0.57 -16.33 -11.72
N SER A 17 0.64 -16.17 -12.26
CA SER A 17 1.65 -17.23 -12.30
C SER A 17 2.17 -17.63 -10.91
N THR A 18 2.21 -16.69 -9.97
CA THR A 18 2.67 -16.91 -8.60
C THR A 18 1.54 -17.15 -7.60
N GLN A 19 0.29 -17.31 -8.08
CA GLN A 19 -0.89 -17.55 -7.25
C GLN A 19 -1.07 -16.50 -6.13
N VAL A 20 -0.86 -15.23 -6.46
CA VAL A 20 -1.06 -14.13 -5.52
C VAL A 20 -2.56 -13.86 -5.39
N ASP A 21 -3.08 -13.97 -4.17
CA ASP A 21 -4.49 -13.72 -3.89
C ASP A 21 -4.87 -12.22 -3.95
N ILE A 22 -4.02 -11.36 -3.39
CA ILE A 22 -4.26 -9.93 -3.18
C ILE A 22 -2.98 -9.15 -3.48
N THR A 23 -3.09 -8.04 -4.21
CA THR A 23 -1.99 -7.11 -4.47
C THR A 23 -2.36 -5.68 -4.07
N LEU A 24 -1.44 -5.01 -3.36
CA LEU A 24 -1.55 -3.61 -2.97
C LEU A 24 -0.69 -2.78 -3.92
N VAL A 25 -1.32 -2.01 -4.79
CA VAL A 25 -0.66 -1.27 -5.88
C VAL A 25 -0.64 0.22 -5.55
N GLN A 26 0.50 0.87 -5.80
CA GLN A 26 0.67 2.32 -5.77
C GLN A 26 0.97 2.79 -7.19
N GLU A 27 0.44 3.95 -7.55
CA GLU A 27 0.46 4.51 -8.92
C GLU A 27 0.01 3.50 -9.98
N PRO A 28 -1.21 2.92 -9.85
CA PRO A 28 -1.68 1.93 -10.81
C PRO A 28 -1.76 2.55 -12.22
N PRO A 29 -1.34 1.83 -13.27
CA PRO A 29 -1.51 2.28 -14.63
C PRO A 29 -3.00 2.47 -14.96
N ILE A 30 -3.30 3.57 -15.66
CA ILE A 30 -4.65 4.14 -15.86
C ILE A 30 -5.64 3.16 -16.55
N ARG A 31 -5.14 2.08 -17.17
CA ARG A 31 -5.95 1.05 -17.85
C ARG A 31 -5.34 -0.34 -17.64
N GLY A 32 -6.14 -1.31 -17.20
CA GLY A 32 -5.80 -2.75 -17.23
C GLY A 32 -5.92 -3.51 -15.89
N ALA A 33 -5.87 -2.81 -14.76
CA ALA A 33 -5.78 -3.45 -13.43
C ALA A 33 -7.11 -3.50 -12.64
N GLY A 34 -8.22 -3.04 -13.21
CA GLY A 34 -9.49 -2.88 -12.47
C GLY A 34 -9.50 -1.72 -11.46
N ALA A 35 -8.49 -0.85 -11.50
CA ALA A 35 -8.42 0.35 -10.68
C ALA A 35 -9.11 1.55 -11.35
N ASP A 36 -9.74 2.42 -10.55
CA ASP A 36 -10.31 3.69 -11.01
C ASP A 36 -9.22 4.57 -11.62
N ALA A 37 -9.48 5.16 -12.80
CA ALA A 37 -8.52 5.92 -13.59
C ALA A 37 -7.95 7.19 -12.92
N ASN A 38 -8.36 7.51 -11.68
CA ASN A 38 -7.98 8.71 -10.94
C ASN A 38 -7.47 8.42 -9.52
N THR A 39 -7.14 7.18 -9.17
CA THR A 39 -6.54 6.84 -7.87
C THR A 39 -5.04 6.62 -7.99
N ASP A 40 -4.31 6.98 -6.93
CA ASP A 40 -2.87 6.74 -6.82
C ASP A 40 -2.56 5.48 -6.00
N ALA A 41 -3.59 4.78 -5.51
CA ALA A 41 -3.48 3.50 -4.82
C ALA A 41 -4.68 2.60 -5.16
N ALA A 42 -4.44 1.29 -5.18
CA ALA A 42 -5.46 0.28 -5.45
C ALA A 42 -5.20 -1.02 -4.68
N ILE A 43 -6.27 -1.76 -4.45
CA ILE A 43 -6.26 -3.13 -3.93
C ILE A 43 -6.86 -4.01 -5.00
N ILE A 44 -6.11 -5.01 -5.47
CA ILE A 44 -6.55 -5.93 -6.52
C ILE A 44 -6.67 -7.32 -5.90
N VAL A 45 -7.80 -7.98 -6.10
CA VAL A 45 -8.06 -9.34 -5.63
C VAL A 45 -8.17 -10.26 -6.84
N PHE A 46 -7.33 -11.28 -6.88
CA PHE A 46 -7.30 -12.26 -7.97
C PHE A 46 -7.99 -13.57 -7.60
N ASN A 47 -8.10 -13.87 -6.30
CA ASN A 47 -8.75 -15.08 -5.83
C ASN A 47 -10.28 -14.89 -5.77
N PRO A 48 -11.06 -15.62 -6.58
CA PRO A 48 -12.51 -15.47 -6.63
C PRO A 48 -13.23 -15.97 -5.36
N ASP A 49 -12.56 -16.75 -4.51
CA ASP A 49 -13.11 -17.24 -3.23
C ASP A 49 -13.01 -16.18 -2.12
N LEU A 50 -12.45 -15.01 -2.41
CA LEU A 50 -12.34 -13.88 -1.49
C LEU A 50 -13.44 -12.86 -1.75
N GLU A 51 -14.26 -12.60 -0.74
CA GLU A 51 -15.21 -11.50 -0.74
C GLU A 51 -14.48 -10.21 -0.39
N ILE A 52 -14.58 -9.17 -1.23
CA ILE A 52 -14.00 -7.85 -1.00
C ILE A 52 -15.10 -6.80 -0.84
N LEU A 53 -14.93 -5.95 0.19
CA LEU A 53 -15.76 -4.76 0.40
C LEU A 53 -14.86 -3.54 0.57
N ARG A 54 -14.90 -2.63 -0.41
CA ARG A 54 -14.25 -1.32 -0.33
C ARG A 54 -14.92 -0.46 0.74
N ILE A 55 -14.12 0.27 1.53
CA ILE A 55 -14.60 1.19 2.55
C ILE A 55 -14.46 2.62 2.05
N ASP A 56 -15.48 3.13 1.35
CA ASP A 56 -15.43 4.44 0.70
C ASP A 56 -15.36 5.62 1.67
N THR A 57 -15.88 5.48 2.89
CA THR A 57 -15.84 6.55 3.90
C THR A 57 -14.43 6.86 4.39
N ILE A 58 -13.51 5.91 4.27
CA ILE A 58 -12.10 6.02 4.70
C ILE A 58 -11.17 6.14 3.48
N SER A 59 -11.58 5.59 2.33
CA SER A 59 -10.75 5.59 1.13
C SER A 59 -10.60 7.00 0.56
N GLU A 60 -9.38 7.34 0.16
CA GLU A 60 -9.00 8.58 -0.49
C GLU A 60 -8.26 8.31 -1.80
N LYS A 61 -7.96 9.36 -2.57
CA LYS A 61 -7.23 9.25 -3.84
C LYS A 61 -5.93 8.42 -3.72
N ASN A 62 -5.15 8.63 -2.66
CA ASN A 62 -3.85 7.98 -2.43
C ASN A 62 -3.88 6.93 -1.31
N ILE A 63 -5.07 6.57 -0.81
CA ILE A 63 -5.25 5.54 0.23
C ILE A 63 -6.49 4.72 -0.13
N ALA A 64 -6.31 3.49 -0.60
CA ALA A 64 -7.39 2.55 -0.82
C ALA A 64 -7.57 1.66 0.42
N VAL A 65 -8.80 1.52 0.92
CA VAL A 65 -9.13 0.69 2.07
C VAL A 65 -10.21 -0.31 1.70
N ALA A 66 -9.98 -1.59 1.99
CA ALA A 66 -10.97 -2.64 1.77
C ALA A 66 -10.89 -3.72 2.85
N THR A 67 -12.05 -4.26 3.25
CA THR A 67 -12.10 -5.51 4.00
C THR A 67 -12.14 -6.69 3.05
N VAL A 68 -11.45 -7.77 3.41
CA VAL A 68 -11.45 -9.03 2.67
C VAL A 68 -11.82 -10.16 3.62
N LYS A 69 -12.73 -11.02 3.16
CA LYS A 69 -13.22 -12.17 3.90
C LYS A 69 -13.06 -13.44 3.06
N GLN A 70 -12.49 -14.46 3.68
CA GLN A 70 -12.48 -15.82 3.16
C GLN A 70 -13.45 -16.67 3.99
N LYS A 71 -14.11 -17.64 3.36
CA LYS A 71 -15.00 -18.59 4.06
C LYS A 71 -14.29 -19.18 5.29
N ASN A 72 -14.97 -19.15 6.43
CA ASN A 72 -14.50 -19.66 7.73
C ASN A 72 -13.19 -19.01 8.26
N ARG A 73 -12.81 -17.82 7.78
CA ARG A 73 -11.70 -17.05 8.33
C ARG A 73 -12.15 -15.69 8.85
N GLU A 74 -11.34 -15.11 9.73
CA GLU A 74 -11.53 -13.74 10.21
C GLU A 74 -11.45 -12.73 9.06
N ILE A 75 -12.27 -11.68 9.15
CA ILE A 75 -12.21 -10.53 8.24
C ILE A 75 -10.90 -9.77 8.52
N LYS A 76 -10.18 -9.44 7.46
CA LYS A 76 -8.98 -8.59 7.52
C LYS A 76 -9.22 -7.31 6.73
N THR A 77 -8.61 -6.22 7.17
CA THR A 77 -8.56 -4.98 6.39
C THR A 77 -7.23 -4.87 5.67
N PHE A 78 -7.27 -4.38 4.44
CA PHE A 78 -6.12 -4.05 3.64
C PHE A 78 -6.13 -2.56 3.34
N ILE A 79 -4.97 -1.94 3.47
CA ILE A 79 -4.73 -0.55 3.06
C ILE A 79 -3.61 -0.54 2.01
N SER A 80 -3.87 0.04 0.84
CA SER A 80 -2.80 0.43 -0.09
C SER A 80 -2.65 1.95 -0.03
N ALA A 81 -1.46 2.45 0.30
CA ALA A 81 -1.21 3.88 0.44
C ALA A 81 0.02 4.34 -0.37
N TYR A 82 -0.08 5.55 -0.92
CA TYR A 82 1.01 6.18 -1.65
C TYR A 82 1.33 7.56 -1.09
N PHE A 83 2.56 7.73 -0.60
CA PHE A 83 3.04 9.00 -0.06
C PHE A 83 3.80 9.73 -1.16
N LYS A 84 3.11 10.62 -1.88
CA LYS A 84 3.71 11.34 -3.02
C LYS A 84 4.97 12.09 -2.61
N PHE A 85 6.05 11.89 -3.37
CA PHE A 85 7.34 12.50 -3.09
C PHE A 85 7.29 14.04 -3.01
N ASN A 86 6.45 14.67 -3.84
CA ASN A 86 6.29 16.12 -3.93
C ASN A 86 5.30 16.72 -2.93
N LEU A 87 4.67 15.90 -2.08
CA LEU A 87 3.79 16.37 -1.01
C LEU A 87 4.48 16.29 0.36
N ALA A 88 3.97 17.05 1.31
CA ALA A 88 4.42 16.98 2.69
C ALA A 88 4.08 15.62 3.29
N ILE A 89 5.07 14.95 3.90
CA ILE A 89 4.86 13.62 4.47
C ILE A 89 3.91 13.64 5.68
N SER A 90 3.83 14.77 6.39
CA SER A 90 2.88 14.98 7.48
C SER A 90 1.45 14.71 7.03
N ASP A 91 1.06 15.22 5.87
CA ASP A 91 -0.31 15.12 5.38
C ASP A 91 -0.65 13.66 5.07
N SER A 92 0.31 12.92 4.51
CA SER A 92 0.16 11.49 4.22
C SER A 92 0.08 10.66 5.51
N ILE A 93 0.89 10.99 6.51
CA ILE A 93 0.87 10.35 7.84
C ILE A 93 -0.47 10.62 8.55
N THR A 94 -0.97 11.86 8.52
CA THR A 94 -2.26 12.20 9.12
C THR A 94 -3.39 11.42 8.47
N LYS A 95 -3.45 11.38 7.14
CA LYS A 95 -4.48 10.62 6.42
C LYS A 95 -4.44 9.13 6.75
N LEU A 96 -3.24 8.52 6.72
CA LEU A 96 -3.10 7.11 7.06
C LEU A 96 -3.44 6.84 8.53
N SER A 97 -3.04 7.73 9.44
CA SER A 97 -3.36 7.60 10.87
C SER A 97 -4.87 7.68 11.13
N ASN A 98 -5.57 8.59 10.46
CA ASN A 98 -7.04 8.67 10.55
C ASN A 98 -7.67 7.37 10.02
N ALA A 99 -7.19 6.86 8.88
CA ALA A 99 -7.67 5.60 8.36
C ALA A 99 -7.45 4.44 9.35
N VAL A 100 -6.26 4.33 9.96
CA VAL A 100 -5.96 3.29 10.95
C VAL A 100 -6.82 3.44 12.21
N ALA A 101 -7.07 4.67 12.66
CA ALA A 101 -7.88 4.95 13.85
C ALA A 101 -9.32 4.42 13.76
N GLU A 102 -9.89 4.39 12.56
CA GLU A 102 -11.26 3.95 12.31
C GLU A 102 -11.43 2.43 12.20
N LEU A 103 -10.32 1.69 12.05
CA LEU A 103 -10.35 0.25 11.80
C LEU A 103 -10.38 -0.57 13.09
N LYS A 104 -11.22 -1.62 13.09
CA LYS A 104 -11.44 -2.51 14.25
C LYS A 104 -10.94 -3.93 14.02
N THR A 105 -10.37 -4.21 12.85
CA THR A 105 -9.96 -5.54 12.40
C THR A 105 -8.44 -5.61 12.24
N LYS A 106 -7.91 -6.84 12.17
CA LYS A 106 -6.51 -7.05 11.80
C LYS A 106 -6.26 -6.42 10.44
N THR A 107 -5.32 -5.49 10.39
CA THR A 107 -5.06 -4.65 9.22
C THR A 107 -3.67 -4.95 8.65
N ILE A 108 -3.58 -5.02 7.33
CA ILE A 108 -2.32 -5.13 6.57
C ILE A 108 -2.20 -3.89 5.69
N ILE A 109 -1.07 -3.20 5.76
CA ILE A 109 -0.87 -1.91 5.13
C ILE A 109 0.32 -1.98 4.19
N GLY A 110 0.10 -1.78 2.90
CA GLY A 110 1.16 -1.63 1.90
C GLY A 110 1.38 -0.16 1.60
N VAL A 111 2.60 0.35 1.81
CA VAL A 111 2.92 1.76 1.62
C VAL A 111 4.19 1.92 0.78
N ASP A 112 4.07 2.71 -0.28
CA ASP A 112 5.24 3.39 -0.85
C ASP A 112 5.36 4.76 -0.16
N SER A 113 6.29 4.84 0.78
CA SER A 113 6.47 5.98 1.67
C SER A 113 7.34 7.09 1.06
N ASN A 114 8.04 6.81 -0.05
CA ASN A 114 9.10 7.68 -0.59
C ASN A 114 10.09 8.18 0.49
N ALA A 115 10.36 7.34 1.49
CA ALA A 115 11.18 7.66 2.65
C ALA A 115 12.24 6.57 2.92
N HIS A 116 13.31 6.95 3.62
CA HIS A 116 14.41 6.04 3.96
C HIS A 116 14.48 5.81 5.46
N SER A 117 14.52 4.55 5.88
CA SER A 117 14.75 4.14 7.26
C SER A 117 15.45 2.78 7.31
N ASP A 118 16.22 2.56 8.36
CA ASP A 118 16.81 1.26 8.68
C ASP A 118 15.73 0.24 9.09
N MET A 119 14.57 0.70 9.56
CA MET A 119 13.43 -0.13 9.97
C MET A 119 12.86 -0.97 8.81
N TRP A 120 13.07 -0.53 7.56
CA TRP A 120 12.76 -1.28 6.34
C TRP A 120 14.00 -1.42 5.43
N HIS A 121 15.18 -1.47 6.05
CA HIS A 121 16.47 -1.78 5.42
C HIS A 121 16.86 -0.86 4.25
N SER A 122 16.46 0.42 4.30
CA SER A 122 16.81 1.39 3.28
C SER A 122 18.23 1.94 3.44
N GLN A 123 19.07 1.77 2.42
CA GLN A 123 20.45 2.27 2.37
C GLN A 123 20.57 3.75 1.92
N GLY A 124 19.46 4.50 1.91
CA GLY A 124 19.45 5.87 1.39
C GLY A 124 20.18 6.85 2.30
N ASN A 125 21.23 7.50 1.79
CA ASN A 125 22.03 8.49 2.52
C ASN A 125 21.51 9.94 2.40
N ASN A 126 20.36 10.17 1.74
CA ASN A 126 19.83 11.52 1.61
C ASN A 126 19.17 11.99 2.93
N ASN A 127 19.56 13.19 3.39
CA ASN A 127 19.07 13.71 4.67
C ASN A 127 17.55 13.95 4.67
N THR A 128 16.98 14.38 3.55
CA THR A 128 15.55 14.67 3.40
C THR A 128 14.70 13.41 3.53
N GLY A 129 15.04 12.33 2.82
CA GLY A 129 14.30 11.07 2.87
C GLY A 129 14.49 10.34 4.21
N ARG A 130 15.65 10.50 4.88
CA ARG A 130 15.83 10.02 6.27
C ARG A 130 14.98 10.81 7.27
N ALA A 131 14.86 12.13 7.10
CA ALA A 131 13.97 12.96 7.92
C ALA A 131 12.49 12.59 7.73
N LYS A 132 12.08 12.33 6.49
CA LYS A 132 10.77 11.74 6.17
C LYS A 132 10.60 10.36 6.84
N GLY A 133 11.63 9.51 6.77
CA GLY A 133 11.63 8.18 7.36
C GLY A 133 11.37 8.19 8.86
N ARG A 134 12.04 9.07 9.61
CA ARG A 134 11.82 9.22 11.05
C ARG A 134 10.36 9.51 11.42
N LYS A 135 9.67 10.35 10.64
CA LYS A 135 8.24 10.63 10.87
C LYS A 135 7.36 9.40 10.64
N VAL A 136 7.69 8.58 9.65
CA VAL A 136 6.98 7.31 9.40
C VAL A 136 7.28 6.30 10.51
N GLU A 137 8.52 6.24 11.00
CA GLU A 137 8.87 5.41 12.16
C GLU A 137 8.10 5.83 13.43
N GLU A 138 7.95 7.13 13.67
CA GLU A 138 7.15 7.66 14.78
C GLU A 138 5.68 7.21 14.66
N MET A 139 5.09 7.32 13.47
CA MET A 139 3.74 6.82 13.20
C MET A 139 3.62 5.32 13.44
N ILE A 140 4.58 4.52 12.94
CA ILE A 140 4.62 3.07 13.15
C ILE A 140 4.64 2.73 14.65
N ARG A 141 5.49 3.41 15.43
CA ARG A 141 5.59 3.20 16.88
C ARG A 141 4.31 3.64 17.61
N HIS A 142 3.71 4.76 17.20
CA HIS A 142 2.47 5.28 17.80
C HIS A 142 1.32 4.27 17.65
N TRP A 143 1.17 3.69 16.47
CA TRP A 143 0.12 2.71 16.16
C TRP A 143 0.49 1.26 16.50
N LEU A 144 1.67 1.05 17.13
CA LEU A 144 2.21 -0.27 17.48
C LEU A 144 2.24 -1.24 16.28
N LEU A 145 2.51 -0.71 15.10
CA LEU A 145 2.52 -1.49 13.88
C LEU A 145 3.81 -2.29 13.74
N ARG A 146 3.73 -3.45 13.08
CA ARG A 146 4.89 -4.32 12.88
C ARG A 146 5.33 -4.27 11.43
N VAL A 147 6.53 -3.73 11.21
CA VAL A 147 7.11 -3.71 9.86
C VAL A 147 7.46 -5.11 9.40
N LEU A 148 6.93 -5.46 8.23
CA LEU A 148 7.33 -6.57 7.40
C LEU A 148 8.00 -5.97 6.15
N SER A 149 9.32 -6.00 6.08
CA SER A 149 10.05 -5.52 4.90
C SER A 149 10.68 -6.67 4.15
N TYR A 150 10.57 -6.63 2.82
CA TYR A 150 11.31 -7.46 1.88
C TYR A 150 11.86 -6.54 0.80
N ILE A 151 13.13 -6.73 0.44
CA ILE A 151 13.80 -5.89 -0.55
C ILE A 151 13.51 -6.46 -1.94
N VAL A 152 12.86 -5.69 -2.80
CA VAL A 152 12.77 -5.96 -4.25
C VAL A 152 13.28 -4.73 -4.99
N ASP A 153 14.26 -4.93 -5.87
CA ASP A 153 14.78 -3.91 -6.80
C ASP A 153 15.28 -2.60 -6.17
N SER A 154 15.99 -2.67 -5.06
CA SER A 154 16.73 -1.54 -4.44
C SER A 154 15.89 -0.32 -3.99
N ARG A 155 14.56 -0.41 -4.05
CA ARG A 155 13.64 0.54 -3.39
C ARG A 155 12.83 -0.21 -2.33
N PRO A 156 12.89 0.20 -1.06
CA PRO A 156 12.14 -0.49 -0.03
C PRO A 156 10.65 -0.20 -0.19
N LYS A 157 9.85 -1.26 -0.28
CA LYS A 157 8.41 -1.20 -0.09
C LYS A 157 8.12 -1.65 1.33
N ILE A 158 7.25 -0.91 2.04
CA ILE A 158 6.93 -1.23 3.42
C ILE A 158 5.60 -1.97 3.42
N ILE A 159 5.59 -3.19 3.94
CA ILE A 159 4.36 -3.81 4.46
C ILE A 159 4.38 -3.59 5.98
N ILE A 160 3.29 -3.07 6.51
CA ILE A 160 3.10 -2.71 7.91
C ILE A 160 1.88 -3.44 8.45
#